data_AF-A0A4Y9Q296-F1
#
_entry.id   AF-A0A4Y9Q296-F1
#
_cell.length_a   1.000
_cell.length_b   1.000
_cell.length_c   1.000
_cell.angle_alpha   90.00
_cell.angle_beta   90.00
_cell.angle_gamma   90.00
#
_symmetry.space_group_name_H-M   'P 1'
#
loop_
_entity.id
_entity.type
_entity.pdbx_description
1 polymer ?
#
loop_
_entity_poly.entity_id
_entity_poly.type
_entity_poly.pdbx_seq_one_letter_code
_entity_poly.pdbx_strand_id
1 'polypeptide(L)'
;MNLLWRTLLVIARARRSVRRSGKRLPPSAVGRIRLTTLPTDIDILKHMNNGRYLSVFDLGRWDLLVRTGLLEEMNTHGWYPVVSSETVTFRKSLNLWQRFELETRLIGHDDRALYLEHRAVVRGEIYARAIIRARMLKRSGGTVDHDELFTALGYPEGLPDVESWVHEWAAASALPSQRRPAPSVWD
;
A
#
# COMPACT_ATOMS: atom_id res chain seq x y z
N MET A 1 16.68 -9.27 0.99
CA MET A 1 15.46 -10.11 0.83
C MET A 1 15.02 -10.71 2.16
N ASN A 2 14.47 -9.93 3.08
CA ASN A 2 14.19 -10.33 4.48
C ASN A 2 12.71 -10.22 4.89
N LEU A 3 11.85 -9.68 4.03
CA LEU A 3 10.43 -9.47 4.34
C LEU A 3 9.51 -10.58 3.82
N LEU A 4 9.96 -11.45 2.91
CA LEU A 4 9.14 -12.52 2.32
C LEU A 4 8.40 -13.36 3.37
N TRP A 5 9.10 -13.80 4.42
CA TRP A 5 8.48 -14.56 5.51
C TRP A 5 7.42 -13.75 6.26
N ARG A 6 7.67 -12.46 6.50
CA ARG A 6 6.69 -11.57 7.13
C ARG A 6 5.46 -11.39 6.24
N THR A 7 5.65 -11.23 4.93
CA THR A 7 4.56 -11.16 3.95
C THR A 7 3.71 -12.43 3.98
N LEU A 8 4.33 -13.61 3.89
CA LEU A 8 3.63 -14.89 3.96
C LEU A 8 2.84 -15.05 5.26
N LEU A 9 3.44 -14.66 6.40
CA LEU A 9 2.78 -14.68 7.71
C LEU A 9 1.59 -13.71 7.79
N VAL A 10 1.70 -12.51 7.20
CA VAL A 10 0.60 -11.55 7.15
C VAL A 10 -0.53 -12.08 6.29
N ILE A 11 -0.24 -12.58 5.09
CA ILE A 11 -1.23 -13.20 4.20
C ILE A 11 -1.94 -14.37 4.91
N ALA A 12 -1.18 -15.27 5.56
CA ALA A 12 -1.76 -16.40 6.28
C ALA A 12 -2.66 -15.96 7.44
N ARG A 13 -2.27 -14.93 8.20
CA ARG A 13 -3.09 -14.37 9.29
C ARG A 13 -4.36 -13.69 8.77
N ALA A 14 -4.25 -12.92 7.70
CA ALA A 14 -5.37 -12.26 7.03
C ALA A 14 -6.40 -13.28 6.54
N ARG A 15 -5.95 -14.32 5.81
CA ARG A 15 -6.81 -15.43 5.35
C ARG A 15 -7.50 -16.15 6.51
N ARG A 16 -6.76 -16.43 7.58
CA ARG A 16 -7.31 -17.06 8.80
C ARG A 16 -8.37 -16.18 9.47
N SER A 17 -8.17 -14.86 9.47
CA SER A 17 -9.12 -13.90 10.04
C SER A 17 -10.43 -13.86 9.24
N VAL A 18 -10.36 -13.75 7.91
CA VAL A 18 -11.55 -13.78 7.04
C VAL A 18 -12.29 -15.11 7.19
N ARG A 19 -11.59 -16.25 7.15
CA ARG A 19 -12.21 -17.57 7.32
C ARG A 19 -12.90 -17.75 8.68
N ARG A 20 -12.36 -17.18 9.76
CA ARG A 20 -12.94 -17.29 11.11
C ARG A 20 -14.13 -16.37 11.32
N SER A 21 -14.07 -15.15 10.79
CA SER A 21 -15.12 -14.15 10.97
C SER A 21 -16.26 -14.31 9.96
N GLY A 22 -15.99 -14.95 8.82
CA GLY A 22 -16.91 -15.01 7.68
C GLY A 22 -17.13 -13.65 7.00
N LYS A 23 -16.42 -12.58 7.42
CA LYS A 23 -16.63 -11.21 6.96
C LYS A 23 -15.38 -10.68 6.27
N ARG A 24 -15.58 -10.07 5.11
CA ARG A 24 -14.56 -9.27 4.43
C ARG A 24 -14.53 -7.86 5.00
N LEU A 25 -13.36 -7.22 4.93
CA LEU A 25 -13.21 -5.81 5.26
C LEU A 25 -13.82 -4.98 4.10
N PRO A 26 -14.65 -3.96 4.38
CA PRO A 26 -15.10 -3.07 3.32
C PRO A 26 -13.88 -2.31 2.75
N PRO A 27 -13.85 -1.97 1.45
CA PRO A 27 -12.65 -1.39 0.85
C PRO A 27 -12.29 0.00 1.38
N SER A 28 -13.28 0.73 1.93
CA SER A 28 -13.10 2.04 2.57
C SER A 28 -12.60 1.96 4.02
N ALA A 29 -12.57 0.76 4.64
CA ALA A 29 -12.12 0.62 6.02
C ALA A 29 -10.60 0.64 6.16
N VAL A 30 -10.17 1.03 7.35
CA VAL A 30 -8.75 1.03 7.74
C VAL A 30 -8.33 -0.37 8.18
N GLY A 31 -7.52 -1.03 7.35
CA GLY A 31 -6.78 -2.21 7.73
C GLY A 31 -5.74 -1.87 8.80
N ARG A 32 -5.68 -2.67 9.87
CA ARG A 32 -4.71 -2.51 10.96
C ARG A 32 -4.00 -3.82 11.24
N ILE A 33 -2.68 -3.80 11.19
CA ILE A 33 -1.83 -4.91 11.63
C ILE A 33 -0.80 -4.44 12.65
N ARG A 34 -0.56 -5.27 13.67
CA ARG A 34 0.45 -5.00 14.70
C ARG A 34 1.78 -5.62 14.29
N LEU A 35 2.82 -4.80 14.30
CA LEU A 35 4.17 -5.18 13.93
C LEU A 35 5.16 -4.76 15.01
N THR A 36 6.34 -5.37 14.95
CA THR A 36 7.50 -5.02 15.77
C THR A 36 8.67 -4.77 14.84
N THR A 37 9.44 -3.72 15.09
CA THR A 37 10.71 -3.49 14.39
C THR A 37 11.72 -4.58 14.76
N LEU A 38 12.39 -5.13 13.74
CA LEU A 38 13.36 -6.20 13.90
C LEU A 38 14.78 -5.70 13.62
N PRO A 39 15.83 -6.42 14.03
CA PRO A 39 17.22 -6.04 13.72
C PRO A 39 17.46 -5.77 12.23
N THR A 40 16.75 -6.47 11.34
CA THR A 40 16.87 -6.29 9.88
C THR A 40 16.14 -5.06 9.32
N ASP A 41 15.38 -4.36 10.16
CA ASP A 41 14.71 -3.10 9.82
C ASP A 41 15.53 -1.88 10.24
N ILE A 42 16.54 -2.08 11.10
CA ILE A 42 17.33 -1.02 11.74
C ILE A 42 18.61 -0.73 10.94
N ASP A 43 18.99 0.54 10.83
CA ASP A 43 20.26 0.96 10.25
C ASP A 43 21.35 1.23 11.31
N ILE A 44 22.51 1.71 10.86
CA ILE A 44 23.66 2.04 11.72
C ILE A 44 23.36 3.12 12.77
N LEU A 45 22.34 3.95 12.55
CA LEU A 45 21.91 4.98 13.50
C LEU A 45 20.91 4.45 14.53
N LYS A 46 20.71 3.11 14.57
CA LYS A 46 19.90 2.38 15.55
C LYS A 46 18.40 2.70 15.51
N HIS A 47 17.93 3.25 14.39
CA HIS A 47 16.51 3.41 14.11
C HIS A 47 16.09 2.71 12.82
N MET A 48 14.78 2.61 12.59
CA MET A 48 14.27 2.03 11.35
C MET A 48 14.79 2.81 10.15
N ASN A 49 15.40 2.09 9.23
CA ASN A 49 15.91 2.67 7.99
C ASN A 49 14.77 3.28 7.18
N ASN A 50 15.01 4.44 6.57
CA ASN A 50 13.96 5.18 5.84
C ASN A 50 13.32 4.35 4.70
N GLY A 51 14.13 3.62 3.92
CA GLY A 51 13.63 2.75 2.86
C GLY A 51 12.85 1.53 3.39
N ARG A 52 13.08 1.13 4.64
CA ARG A 52 12.36 0.02 5.27
C ARG A 52 10.91 0.34 5.58
N TYR A 53 10.55 1.60 5.77
CA TYR A 53 9.15 1.97 5.96
C TYR A 53 8.29 1.51 4.79
N LEU A 54 8.69 1.80 3.56
CA LEU A 54 7.95 1.42 2.36
C LEU A 54 7.86 -0.10 2.20
N SER A 55 8.97 -0.81 2.43
CA SER A 55 8.96 -2.28 2.39
C SER A 55 8.06 -2.90 3.48
N VAL A 56 7.95 -2.27 4.64
CA VAL A 56 7.07 -2.72 5.73
C VAL A 56 5.62 -2.34 5.48
N PHE A 57 5.36 -1.17 4.87
CA PHE A 57 4.02 -0.71 4.50
C PHE A 57 3.34 -1.62 3.48
N ASP A 58 4.12 -2.23 2.59
CA ASP A 58 3.65 -3.28 1.70
C ASP A 58 2.96 -4.45 2.44
N LEU A 59 3.36 -4.76 3.68
CA LEU A 59 2.68 -5.77 4.49
C LEU A 59 1.22 -5.39 4.76
N GLY A 60 0.96 -4.11 5.04
CA GLY A 60 -0.39 -3.60 5.24
C GLY A 60 -1.21 -3.64 3.95
N ARG A 61 -0.57 -3.40 2.80
CA ARG A 61 -1.22 -3.56 1.49
C ARG A 61 -1.64 -5.02 1.26
N TRP A 62 -0.78 -5.99 1.55
CA TRP A 62 -1.12 -7.41 1.46
C TRP A 62 -2.25 -7.82 2.42
N ASP A 63 -2.25 -7.31 3.66
CA ASP A 63 -3.37 -7.52 4.60
C ASP A 63 -4.69 -7.01 4.03
N LEU A 64 -4.67 -5.78 3.49
CA LEU A 64 -5.85 -5.16 2.90
C LEU A 64 -6.37 -5.98 1.70
N LEU A 65 -5.52 -6.32 0.75
CA LEU A 65 -5.89 -7.09 -0.44
C LEU A 65 -6.55 -8.44 -0.10
N VAL A 66 -6.03 -9.13 0.91
CA VAL A 66 -6.60 -10.41 1.36
C VAL A 66 -7.93 -10.19 2.06
N ARG A 67 -8.03 -9.18 2.93
CA ARG A 67 -9.22 -8.99 3.76
C ARG A 67 -10.39 -8.39 3.00
N THR A 68 -10.14 -7.62 1.93
CA THR A 68 -11.19 -7.11 1.04
C THR A 68 -11.64 -8.15 0.00
N GLY A 69 -10.87 -9.23 -0.20
CA GLY A 69 -11.13 -10.23 -1.23
C GLY A 69 -10.54 -9.87 -2.61
N LEU A 70 -9.86 -8.73 -2.72
CA LEU A 70 -9.26 -8.28 -3.97
C LEU A 70 -8.14 -9.21 -4.43
N LEU A 71 -7.43 -9.85 -3.50
CA LEU A 71 -6.37 -10.79 -3.87
C LEU A 71 -6.92 -11.98 -4.67
N GLU A 72 -8.09 -12.51 -4.31
CA GLU A 72 -8.75 -13.58 -5.05
C GLU A 72 -9.11 -13.11 -6.47
N GLU A 73 -9.73 -11.95 -6.59
CA GLU A 73 -10.11 -11.35 -7.88
C GLU A 73 -8.89 -11.10 -8.78
N MET A 74 -7.79 -10.60 -8.20
CA MET A 74 -6.54 -10.40 -8.92
C MET A 74 -5.96 -11.71 -9.44
N ASN A 75 -6.03 -12.79 -8.68
CA ASN A 75 -5.54 -14.10 -9.14
C ASN A 75 -6.43 -14.67 -10.25
N THR A 76 -7.76 -14.58 -10.08
CA THR A 76 -8.75 -15.09 -11.05
C THR A 76 -8.61 -14.39 -12.41
N HIS A 77 -8.47 -13.06 -12.41
CA HIS A 77 -8.42 -12.27 -13.64
C HIS A 77 -6.99 -11.96 -14.12
N GLY A 78 -5.97 -12.48 -13.43
CA GLY A 78 -4.57 -12.22 -13.76
C GLY A 78 -4.17 -10.74 -13.63
N TRP A 79 -4.76 -10.03 -12.67
CA TRP A 79 -4.41 -8.65 -12.36
C TRP A 79 -3.21 -8.56 -11.42
N TYR A 80 -2.44 -7.48 -11.54
CA TYR A 80 -1.35 -7.20 -10.62
C TYR A 80 -1.16 -5.69 -10.44
N PRO A 81 -0.79 -5.24 -9.22
CA PRO A 81 -0.62 -3.83 -8.94
C PRO A 81 0.81 -3.40 -9.28
N VAL A 82 0.94 -2.21 -9.83
CA VAL A 82 2.22 -1.54 -10.08
C VAL A 82 2.19 -0.19 -9.39
N VAL A 83 3.12 0.03 -8.46
CA VAL A 83 3.33 1.34 -7.84
C VAL A 83 4.00 2.25 -8.87
N SER A 84 3.37 3.38 -9.13
CA SER A 84 3.86 4.38 -10.10
C SER A 84 4.62 5.51 -9.43
N SER A 85 4.21 5.89 -8.22
CA SER A 85 4.91 6.83 -7.37
C SER A 85 4.50 6.61 -5.92
N GLU A 86 5.38 6.96 -5.00
CA GLU A 86 5.11 6.95 -3.57
C GLU A 86 5.86 8.11 -2.91
N THR A 87 5.24 8.70 -1.89
CA THR A 87 5.85 9.73 -1.06
C THR A 87 5.71 9.34 0.40
N VAL A 88 6.74 9.62 1.19
CA VAL A 88 6.80 9.28 2.60
C VAL A 88 7.25 10.48 3.43
N THR A 89 6.53 10.73 4.52
CA THR A 89 6.83 11.78 5.48
C THR A 89 7.13 11.14 6.84
N PHE A 90 8.27 11.51 7.42
CA PHE A 90 8.71 11.03 8.73
C PHE A 90 8.51 12.10 9.79
N ARG A 91 7.80 11.77 10.87
CA ARG A 91 7.64 12.63 12.05
C ARG A 91 8.54 12.15 13.21
N LYS A 92 8.62 10.84 13.44
CA LYS A 92 9.40 10.21 14.49
C LYS A 92 9.97 8.87 14.02
N SER A 93 11.13 8.50 14.53
CA SER A 93 11.78 7.22 14.23
C SER A 93 11.24 6.07 15.08
N LEU A 94 11.11 4.89 14.50
CA LEU A 94 10.87 3.64 15.23
C LEU A 94 12.22 3.01 15.65
N ASN A 95 12.35 2.67 16.93
CA ASN A 95 13.54 2.05 17.49
C ASN A 95 13.46 0.52 17.43
N LEU A 96 14.57 -0.17 17.68
CA LEU A 96 14.61 -1.63 17.73
C LEU A 96 13.62 -2.23 18.74
N TRP A 97 12.94 -3.32 18.37
CA TRP A 97 11.92 -4.03 19.17
C TRP A 97 10.69 -3.20 19.56
N GLN A 98 10.52 -2.03 18.96
CA GLN A 98 9.37 -1.19 19.17
C GLN A 98 8.15 -1.76 18.44
N ARG A 99 7.05 -1.89 19.17
CA ARG A 99 5.75 -2.27 18.62
C ARG A 99 5.04 -1.04 18.06
N PHE A 100 4.39 -1.20 16.92
CA PHE A 100 3.58 -0.19 16.27
C PHE A 100 2.41 -0.82 15.51
N GLU A 101 1.39 -0.01 15.23
CA GLU A 101 0.29 -0.37 14.35
C GLU A 101 0.59 0.17 12.95
N LEU A 102 0.52 -0.69 11.96
CA LEU A 102 0.48 -0.28 10.57
C LEU A 102 -0.98 -0.17 10.15
N GLU A 103 -1.41 1.07 9.92
CA GLU A 103 -2.72 1.39 9.37
C GLU A 103 -2.61 1.52 7.85
N THR A 104 -3.57 0.98 7.11
CA THR A 104 -3.61 1.02 5.65
C THR A 104 -5.05 1.22 5.18
N ARG A 105 -5.28 2.16 4.27
CA ARG A 105 -6.59 2.38 3.66
C ARG A 105 -6.48 2.85 2.22
N LEU A 106 -7.51 2.58 1.42
CA LEU A 106 -7.73 3.25 0.16
C LEU A 106 -8.27 4.66 0.46
N ILE A 107 -7.66 5.69 -0.13
CA ILE A 107 -8.06 7.09 0.09
C ILE A 107 -8.73 7.74 -1.11
N GLY A 108 -8.83 7.01 -2.23
CA GLY A 108 -9.54 7.44 -3.43
C GLY A 108 -8.83 6.96 -4.69
N HIS A 109 -9.24 7.50 -5.83
CA HIS A 109 -8.72 7.16 -7.15
C HIS A 109 -8.76 8.38 -8.07
N ASP A 110 -7.98 8.37 -9.14
CA ASP A 110 -8.16 9.28 -10.29
C ASP A 110 -8.74 8.49 -11.48
N ASP A 111 -8.52 8.93 -12.73
CA ASP A 111 -8.97 8.20 -13.92
C ASP A 111 -8.17 6.91 -14.20
N ARG A 112 -6.96 6.78 -13.64
CA ARG A 112 -5.99 5.73 -14.03
C ARG A 112 -5.34 5.00 -12.87
N ALA A 113 -5.43 5.53 -11.65
CA ALA A 113 -4.69 5.07 -10.49
C ALA A 113 -5.53 5.13 -9.22
N LEU A 114 -5.21 4.21 -8.31
CA LEU A 114 -5.69 4.16 -6.94
C LEU A 114 -4.67 4.84 -6.02
N TYR A 115 -5.17 5.49 -4.98
CA TYR A 115 -4.36 6.10 -3.93
C TYR A 115 -4.55 5.37 -2.62
N LEU A 116 -3.47 4.89 -2.03
CA LEU A 116 -3.46 4.26 -0.71
C LEU A 116 -2.68 5.12 0.27
N GLU A 117 -3.12 5.09 1.53
CA GLU A 117 -2.41 5.71 2.63
C GLU A 117 -1.95 4.63 3.62
N HIS A 118 -0.67 4.70 3.98
CA HIS A 118 -0.09 3.92 5.07
C HIS A 118 0.33 4.83 6.21
N ARG A 119 0.12 4.40 7.45
CA ARG A 119 0.59 5.09 8.64
C ARG A 119 1.25 4.11 9.60
N ALA A 120 2.44 4.44 10.08
CA ALA A 120 3.02 3.84 11.28
C ALA A 120 2.53 4.61 12.49
N VAL A 121 1.79 3.95 13.38
CA VAL A 121 1.17 4.56 14.56
C VAL A 121 1.68 3.91 15.84
N VAL A 122 2.09 4.73 16.79
CA VAL A 122 2.54 4.28 18.12
C VAL A 122 1.75 5.03 19.16
N ARG A 123 1.01 4.30 20.00
CA ARG A 123 0.16 4.89 21.07
C ARG A 123 -0.75 6.02 20.55
N GLY A 124 -1.35 5.81 19.38
CA GLY A 124 -2.25 6.78 18.73
C GLY A 124 -1.56 7.91 17.96
N GLU A 125 -0.23 8.01 17.99
CA GLU A 125 0.51 9.04 17.25
C GLU A 125 1.10 8.51 15.93
N ILE A 126 0.97 9.29 14.85
CA ILE A 126 1.65 9.01 13.58
C ILE A 126 3.16 9.25 13.74
N TYR A 127 3.95 8.24 13.40
CA TYR A 127 5.42 8.28 13.32
C TYR A 127 5.89 8.49 11.88
N ALA A 128 5.23 7.83 10.93
CA ALA A 128 5.46 8.02 9.51
C ALA A 128 4.15 7.83 8.73
N ARG A 129 4.02 8.56 7.62
CA ARG A 129 2.88 8.50 6.70
C ARG A 129 3.42 8.31 5.30
N ALA A 130 2.83 7.42 4.51
CA ALA A 130 3.10 7.32 3.09
C ALA A 130 1.82 7.37 2.27
N ILE A 131 1.89 8.04 1.12
CA ILE A 131 0.86 8.01 0.08
C ILE A 131 1.42 7.23 -1.12
N ILE A 132 0.67 6.23 -1.56
CA ILE A 132 1.07 5.33 -2.64
C ILE A 132 0.09 5.52 -3.80
N ARG A 133 0.63 5.78 -4.98
CA ARG A 133 -0.13 5.80 -6.23
C ARG A 133 0.13 4.52 -7.01
N ALA A 134 -0.88 3.68 -7.14
CA ALA A 134 -0.77 2.38 -7.80
C ALA A 134 -1.76 2.27 -8.96
N ARG A 135 -1.34 1.54 -10.01
CA ARG A 135 -2.21 1.14 -11.12
C ARG A 135 -2.40 -0.36 -11.10
N MET A 136 -3.55 -0.83 -11.53
CA MET A 136 -3.81 -2.25 -11.72
C MET A 136 -3.63 -2.60 -13.20
N LEU A 137 -2.80 -3.60 -13.49
CA LEU A 137 -2.49 -4.06 -14.84
C LEU A 137 -2.98 -5.49 -15.06
N LYS A 138 -3.23 -5.86 -16.31
CA LYS A 138 -3.59 -7.23 -16.71
C LYS A 138 -2.36 -7.96 -17.25
N ARG A 139 -2.19 -9.23 -16.90
CA ARG A 139 -1.15 -10.09 -17.49
C ARG A 139 -1.31 -10.27 -19.00
N SER A 140 -2.53 -10.20 -19.51
CA SER A 140 -2.83 -10.20 -20.95
C SER A 140 -2.43 -8.90 -21.66
N GLY A 141 -2.00 -7.87 -20.92
CA GLY A 141 -1.65 -6.56 -21.44
C GLY A 141 -2.73 -5.52 -21.16
N GLY A 142 -2.30 -4.27 -20.95
CA GLY A 142 -3.18 -3.14 -20.66
C GLY A 142 -3.44 -2.90 -19.17
N THR A 143 -4.28 -1.89 -18.90
CA THR A 143 -4.72 -1.50 -17.56
C THR A 143 -6.07 -2.14 -17.23
N VAL A 144 -6.33 -2.38 -15.95
CA VAL A 144 -7.67 -2.69 -15.45
C VAL A 144 -8.44 -1.39 -15.32
N ASP A 145 -9.67 -1.38 -15.82
CA ASP A 145 -10.54 -0.21 -15.71
C ASP A 145 -11.10 -0.07 -14.28
N HIS A 146 -11.41 1.15 -13.84
CA HIS A 146 -11.93 1.35 -12.50
C HIS A 146 -13.32 0.72 -12.31
N ASP A 147 -14.17 0.67 -13.32
CA ASP A 147 -15.47 0.02 -13.20
C ASP A 147 -15.33 -1.49 -13.02
N GLU A 148 -14.38 -2.11 -13.73
CA GLU A 148 -14.04 -3.52 -13.60
C GLU A 148 -13.48 -3.83 -12.20
N LEU A 149 -12.57 -2.98 -11.72
CA LEU A 149 -11.99 -3.11 -10.38
C LEU A 149 -13.03 -2.88 -9.27
N PHE A 150 -13.86 -1.86 -9.38
CA PHE A 150 -14.85 -1.52 -8.37
C PHE A 150 -16.02 -2.50 -8.37
N THR A 151 -16.41 -3.04 -9.51
CA THR A 151 -17.35 -4.18 -9.56
C THR A 151 -16.81 -5.35 -8.75
N ALA A 152 -15.52 -5.69 -8.90
CA ALA A 152 -14.88 -6.77 -8.13
C ALA A 152 -14.79 -6.46 -6.62
N LEU A 153 -14.68 -5.19 -6.25
CA LEU A 153 -14.67 -4.71 -4.86
C LEU A 153 -16.08 -4.49 -4.26
N GLY A 154 -17.14 -4.65 -5.05
CA GLY A 154 -18.51 -4.41 -4.63
C GLY A 154 -18.88 -2.93 -4.50
N TYR A 155 -18.34 -2.08 -5.37
CA TYR A 155 -18.47 -0.61 -5.40
C TYR A 155 -18.22 0.03 -4.04
N PRO A 156 -16.96 0.43 -3.76
CA PRO A 156 -16.65 1.03 -2.47
C PRO A 156 -17.38 2.38 -2.30
N GLU A 157 -18.53 2.35 -1.64
CA GLU A 157 -19.26 3.54 -1.26
C GLU A 157 -18.44 4.40 -0.28
N GLY A 158 -18.52 5.71 -0.45
CA GLY A 158 -17.93 6.68 0.47
C GLY A 158 -16.41 6.73 0.45
N LEU A 159 -15.76 6.35 -0.67
CA LEU A 159 -14.37 6.78 -0.87
C LEU A 159 -14.34 8.31 -0.96
N PRO A 160 -13.59 8.99 -0.08
CA PRO A 160 -13.45 10.42 -0.19
C PRO A 160 -12.70 10.78 -1.47
N ASP A 161 -13.00 11.94 -2.03
CA ASP A 161 -12.13 12.53 -3.03
C ASP A 161 -10.74 12.74 -2.42
N VAL A 162 -9.72 12.42 -3.20
CA VAL A 162 -8.35 12.59 -2.76
C VAL A 162 -8.07 14.09 -2.63
N GLU A 163 -7.39 14.49 -1.55
CA GLU A 163 -7.00 15.89 -1.35
C GLU A 163 -6.21 16.42 -2.56
N SER A 164 -6.45 17.68 -2.96
CA SER A 164 -5.89 18.26 -4.19
C SER A 164 -4.37 18.15 -4.29
N TRP A 165 -3.66 18.34 -3.18
CA TRP A 165 -2.20 18.25 -3.14
C TRP A 165 -1.68 16.88 -3.55
N VAL A 166 -2.46 15.79 -3.38
CA VAL A 166 -2.05 14.45 -3.82
C VAL A 166 -2.08 14.35 -5.34
N HIS A 167 -3.08 14.96 -5.99
CA HIS A 167 -3.14 15.04 -7.44
C HIS A 167 -2.01 15.93 -7.99
N GLU A 168 -1.75 17.06 -7.34
CA GLU A 168 -0.63 17.95 -7.70
C GLU A 168 0.72 17.24 -7.57
N TRP A 169 0.94 16.53 -6.46
CA TRP A 169 2.13 15.71 -6.26
C TRP A 169 2.25 14.62 -7.35
N ALA A 170 1.17 13.90 -7.63
CA ALA A 170 1.16 12.82 -8.62
C ALA A 170 1.46 13.32 -10.05
N ALA A 171 1.06 14.55 -10.37
CA ALA A 171 1.38 15.21 -11.63
C ALA A 171 2.83 15.70 -11.64
N ALA A 172 3.28 16.37 -10.58
CA ALA A 172 4.62 16.95 -10.47
C ALA A 172 5.73 15.88 -10.42
N SER A 173 5.45 14.71 -9.83
CA SER A 173 6.42 13.62 -9.71
C SER A 173 6.41 12.64 -10.89
N ALA A 174 5.64 12.90 -11.94
CA ALA A 174 5.47 11.95 -13.04
C ALA A 174 6.69 11.90 -13.96
N LEU A 175 7.20 10.69 -14.19
CA LEU A 175 8.20 10.43 -15.23
C LEU A 175 7.53 10.16 -16.59
N PRO A 176 8.25 10.34 -17.71
CA PRO A 176 7.78 9.91 -19.02
C PRO A 176 7.33 8.45 -19.03
N SER A 177 6.38 8.11 -19.91
CA SER A 177 5.93 6.72 -20.02
C SER A 177 7.08 5.80 -20.44
N GLN A 178 7.02 4.52 -20.06
CA GLN A 178 8.04 3.52 -20.44
C GLN A 178 8.23 3.35 -21.97
N ARG A 179 7.31 3.89 -22.78
CA ARG A 179 7.39 3.88 -24.25
C ARG A 179 8.15 5.09 -24.81
N ARG A 180 8.53 6.05 -23.97
CA ARG A 180 9.27 7.26 -24.34
C ARG A 180 10.65 7.23 -23.69
N PRO A 181 11.69 7.75 -24.35
CA PRO A 181 13.00 7.93 -23.70
C PRO A 181 12.88 8.84 -22.47
N ALA A 182 13.61 8.50 -21.41
CA ALA A 182 13.81 9.31 -20.22
C ALA A 182 15.32 9.31 -19.90
N PRO A 183 16.12 10.12 -20.61
CA PRO A 183 17.58 10.07 -20.45
C PRO A 183 17.99 10.59 -19.07
N SER A 184 19.00 9.95 -18.47
CA SER A 184 19.58 10.36 -17.18
C SER A 184 20.55 11.51 -17.38
N VAL A 185 20.03 12.73 -17.49
CA VAL A 185 20.79 13.96 -17.64
C VAL A 185 20.64 14.81 -16.37
N TRP A 186 21.76 15.32 -15.86
CA TRP A 186 21.84 16.10 -14.62
C TRP A 186 22.19 17.58 -14.86
N ASP A 187 22.26 17.99 -16.12
CA ASP A 187 22.73 19.31 -16.58
C ASP A 187 21.85 20.48 -16.10
#